data_AF-A0A522TWE8-F1
#
_entry.id   AF-A0A522TWE8-F1
#
_cell.length_a   1.000
_cell.length_b   1.000
_cell.length_c   1.000
_cell.angle_alpha   90.00
_cell.angle_beta   90.00
_cell.angle_gamma   90.00
#
_symmetry.space_group_name_H-M   'P 1'
#
loop_
_entity.id
_entity.type
_entity.pdbx_description
1 polymer ?
#
loop_
_entity_poly.entity_id
_entity_poly.type
_entity_poly.pdbx_seq_one_letter_code
_entity_poly.pdbx_strand_id
1 'polypeptide(L)'
;MNTRREPQAMDQTWEASVSAWVDGQEDLRVDELNTPHARQVWDTYHLIGDVMRSEDLAIQPTSRFYARVSAALDAEPAIVAPAPLARRHLLRLSLSGVAVAAAVASVVWMARPALFGGGDIATMAPVVAEVEPADPGLTPYMDAHQDMAGAGPVRQVSYDGMGSR
;
A
#
# COMPACT_ATOMS: atom_id res chain seq x y z
N MET A 1 -9.71 -50.59 34.26
CA MET A 1 -8.64 -49.58 34.41
C MET A 1 -8.85 -48.52 33.31
N ASN A 2 -9.80 -47.59 33.49
CA ASN A 2 -10.14 -46.61 32.45
C ASN A 2 -9.19 -45.41 32.55
N THR A 3 -8.31 -45.28 31.56
CA THR A 3 -7.39 -44.16 31.41
C THR A 3 -8.13 -42.91 30.94
N ARG A 4 -8.60 -42.09 31.88
CA ARG A 4 -9.04 -40.70 31.64
C ARG A 4 -7.79 -39.87 31.32
N ARG A 5 -7.30 -39.90 30.07
CA ARG A 5 -6.04 -39.23 29.66
C ARG A 5 -6.20 -38.20 28.52
N GLU A 6 -7.41 -37.87 28.11
CA GLU A 6 -7.66 -37.04 26.92
C GLU A 6 -7.67 -35.51 27.13
N PRO A 7 -8.10 -34.91 28.26
CA PRO A 7 -8.20 -33.45 28.35
C PRO A 7 -6.82 -32.75 28.45
N GLN A 8 -5.89 -33.30 29.24
CA GLN A 8 -4.59 -32.66 29.49
C GLN A 8 -3.66 -32.63 28.27
N ALA A 9 -3.79 -33.60 27.35
CA ALA A 9 -2.99 -33.64 26.15
C ALA A 9 -3.42 -32.56 25.14
N MET A 10 -4.74 -32.28 25.09
CA MET A 10 -5.29 -31.22 24.26
C MET A 10 -4.89 -29.84 24.78
N ASP A 11 -4.95 -29.63 26.11
CA ASP A 11 -4.53 -28.37 26.74
C ASP A 11 -3.05 -28.05 26.45
N GLN A 12 -2.15 -29.04 26.57
CA GLN A 12 -0.73 -28.89 26.23
C GLN A 12 -0.50 -28.59 24.75
N THR A 13 -1.30 -29.19 23.86
CA THR A 13 -1.20 -28.93 22.42
C THR A 13 -1.60 -27.50 22.10
N TRP A 14 -2.63 -26.99 22.76
CA TRP A 14 -3.10 -25.62 22.58
C TRP A 14 -2.12 -24.58 23.18
N GLU A 15 -1.59 -24.83 24.38
CA GLU A 15 -0.53 -24.00 24.97
C GLU A 15 0.70 -23.91 24.06
N ALA A 16 1.07 -25.02 23.41
CA ALA A 16 2.14 -25.04 22.42
C ALA A 16 1.84 -24.16 21.20
N SER A 17 0.59 -24.11 20.72
CA SER A 17 0.19 -23.18 19.66
C SER A 17 0.30 -21.72 20.10
N VAL A 18 -0.09 -21.40 21.34
CA VAL A 18 0.10 -20.05 21.89
C VAL A 18 1.58 -19.68 21.94
N SER A 19 2.45 -20.60 22.39
CA SER A 19 3.91 -20.40 22.38
C SER A 19 4.43 -20.16 20.95
N ALA A 20 3.97 -20.93 19.97
CA ALA A 20 4.36 -20.75 18.58
C ALA A 20 3.98 -19.36 18.04
N TRP A 21 2.81 -18.83 18.44
CA TRP A 21 2.42 -17.45 18.08
C TRP A 21 3.27 -16.39 18.78
N VAL A 22 3.59 -16.58 20.08
CA VAL A 22 4.49 -15.68 20.83
C VAL A 22 5.86 -15.58 20.17
N ASP A 23 6.38 -16.72 19.70
CA ASP A 23 7.69 -16.81 19.03
C ASP A 23 7.64 -16.50 17.52
N GLY A 24 6.47 -16.13 16.98
CA GLY A 24 6.27 -15.83 15.57
C GLY A 24 6.54 -17.00 14.62
N GLN A 25 6.44 -18.24 15.11
CA GLN A 25 6.63 -19.46 14.32
C GLN A 25 5.37 -19.85 13.53
N GLU A 26 4.21 -19.35 13.96
CA GLU A 26 2.92 -19.55 13.31
C GLU A 26 2.11 -18.24 13.25
N ASP A 27 1.18 -18.17 12.30
CA ASP A 27 0.28 -17.02 12.17
C ASP A 27 -0.68 -16.92 13.35
N LEU A 28 -0.79 -15.71 13.91
CA LEU A 28 -1.63 -15.41 15.06
C LEU A 28 -3.12 -15.58 14.73
N ARG A 29 -3.79 -16.46 15.47
CA ARG A 29 -5.24 -16.68 15.37
C ARG A 29 -5.97 -15.88 16.45
N VAL A 30 -6.20 -14.59 16.17
CA VAL A 30 -6.78 -13.62 17.13
C VAL A 30 -8.08 -14.10 17.77
N ASP A 31 -8.94 -14.79 17.00
CA ASP A 31 -10.20 -15.33 17.49
C ASP A 31 -10.03 -16.32 18.66
N GLU A 32 -8.94 -17.09 18.66
CA GLU A 32 -8.64 -18.08 19.70
C GLU A 32 -8.09 -17.45 20.97
N LEU A 33 -7.54 -16.22 20.88
CA LEU A 33 -7.10 -15.42 22.03
C LEU A 33 -8.24 -14.66 22.71
N ASN A 34 -9.46 -14.69 22.19
CA ASN A 34 -10.57 -13.91 22.75
C ASN A 34 -11.18 -14.46 24.05
N THR A 35 -10.66 -15.56 24.59
CA THR A 35 -11.10 -16.10 25.88
C THR A 35 -10.28 -15.55 27.06
N PRO A 36 -10.84 -15.45 28.28
CA PRO A 36 -10.08 -15.00 29.45
C PRO A 36 -8.83 -15.85 29.74
N HIS A 37 -8.94 -17.18 29.57
CA HIS A 37 -7.82 -18.08 29.78
C HIS A 37 -6.72 -17.89 28.73
N ALA A 38 -7.09 -17.75 27.45
CA ALA A 38 -6.13 -17.51 26.37
C ALA A 38 -5.32 -16.22 26.55
N ARG A 39 -5.99 -15.12 26.94
CA ARG A 39 -5.30 -13.87 27.28
C ARG A 39 -4.35 -14.04 28.46
N GLN A 40 -4.77 -14.77 29.50
CA GLN A 40 -3.91 -15.02 30.67
C GLN A 40 -2.63 -15.79 30.28
N VAL A 41 -2.75 -16.82 29.44
CA VAL A 41 -1.59 -17.59 28.96
C VAL A 41 -0.66 -16.73 28.12
N TRP A 42 -1.22 -15.96 27.17
CA TRP A 42 -0.48 -15.00 26.35
C TRP A 42 0.30 -13.98 27.19
N ASP A 43 -0.36 -13.37 28.18
CA ASP A 43 0.25 -12.40 29.10
C ASP A 43 1.35 -13.04 29.94
N THR A 44 1.13 -14.27 30.43
CA THR A 44 2.10 -15.00 31.24
C THR A 44 3.37 -15.33 30.45
N TYR A 45 3.23 -15.77 29.20
CA TYR A 45 4.38 -16.12 28.36
C TYR A 45 5.21 -14.88 28.01
N HIS A 46 4.57 -13.76 27.68
CA HIS A 46 5.28 -12.49 27.48
C HIS A 46 6.00 -12.04 28.76
N LEU A 47 5.33 -12.12 29.92
CA LEU A 47 5.95 -11.74 31.20
C LEU A 47 7.17 -12.60 31.53
N ILE A 48 7.12 -13.91 31.31
CA ILE A 48 8.29 -14.80 31.47
C ILE A 48 9.42 -14.32 30.56
N GLY A 49 9.11 -14.05 29.29
CA GLY A 49 10.07 -13.54 28.32
C GLY A 49 10.70 -12.21 28.75
N ASP A 50 9.90 -11.29 29.30
CA ASP A 50 10.37 -10.00 29.77
C ASP A 50 11.29 -10.13 30.99
N VAL A 51 10.89 -10.94 31.99
CA VAL A 51 11.71 -11.27 33.17
C VAL A 51 13.05 -11.88 32.76
N MET A 52 13.06 -12.77 31.76
CA MET A 52 14.29 -13.40 31.26
C MET A 52 15.23 -12.42 30.55
N ARG A 53 14.71 -11.32 29.99
CA ARG A 53 15.51 -10.28 29.31
C ARG A 53 16.03 -9.23 30.29
N SER A 54 15.20 -8.76 31.21
CA SER A 54 15.57 -7.81 32.28
C SER A 54 14.44 -7.68 33.31
N GLU A 55 14.78 -7.52 34.59
CA GLU A 55 13.80 -7.20 35.63
C GLU A 55 13.07 -5.87 35.37
N ASP A 56 13.72 -4.91 34.70
CA ASP A 56 13.12 -3.62 34.33
C ASP A 56 11.94 -3.77 33.35
N LEU A 57 11.90 -4.87 32.60
CA LEU A 57 10.83 -5.17 31.64
C LEU A 57 9.69 -5.98 32.27
N ALA A 58 9.86 -6.52 33.49
CA ALA A 58 8.88 -7.34 34.19
C ALA A 58 7.69 -6.53 34.75
N ILE A 59 7.14 -5.64 33.92
CA ILE A 59 6.06 -4.74 34.25
C ILE A 59 4.75 -5.47 33.99
N GLN A 60 3.85 -5.49 34.98
CA GLN A 60 2.49 -5.98 34.82
C GLN A 60 1.53 -4.79 34.69
N PRO A 61 1.00 -4.51 33.48
CA PRO A 61 0.10 -3.39 33.29
C PRO A 61 -1.21 -3.59 34.06
N THR A 62 -1.75 -2.50 34.58
CA THR A 62 -3.04 -2.54 35.28
C THR A 62 -4.20 -2.72 34.30
N SER A 63 -5.32 -3.29 34.77
CA SER A 63 -6.56 -3.37 33.98
C SER A 63 -7.03 -2.01 33.45
N ARG A 64 -6.82 -0.94 34.22
CA ARG A 64 -7.12 0.44 33.79
C ARG A 64 -6.24 0.90 32.63
N PHE A 65 -4.98 0.48 32.58
CA PHE A 65 -4.09 0.79 31.47
C PHE A 65 -4.61 0.14 30.18
N TYR A 66 -4.91 -1.17 30.23
CA TYR A 66 -5.48 -1.89 29.07
C TYR A 66 -6.79 -1.26 28.58
N ALA A 67 -7.69 -0.90 29.49
CA ALA A 67 -8.95 -0.25 29.13
C ALA A 67 -8.73 1.11 28.42
N ARG A 68 -7.73 1.89 28.84
CA ARG A 68 -7.39 3.16 28.18
C ARG A 68 -6.78 2.95 26.80
N VAL A 69 -5.91 1.94 26.64
CA VAL A 69 -5.31 1.62 25.34
C VAL A 69 -6.38 1.12 24.38
N SER A 70 -7.24 0.19 24.80
CA SER A 70 -8.36 -0.28 23.98
C SER A 70 -9.26 0.88 23.53
N ALA A 71 -9.67 1.76 24.45
CA ALA A 71 -10.51 2.91 24.10
C ALA A 71 -9.81 3.90 23.16
N ALA A 72 -8.48 4.03 23.22
CA ALA A 72 -7.72 4.85 22.30
C ALA A 72 -7.70 4.23 20.89
N LEU A 73 -7.49 2.91 20.79
CA LEU A 73 -7.51 2.17 19.53
C LEU A 73 -8.90 2.20 18.88
N ASP A 74 -9.97 2.03 19.66
CA ASP A 74 -11.36 2.12 19.16
C ASP A 74 -11.71 3.52 18.62
N ALA A 75 -11.02 4.56 19.11
CA ALA A 75 -11.19 5.93 18.67
C ALA A 75 -10.33 6.27 17.43
N GLU A 76 -9.44 5.38 17.00
CA GLU A 76 -8.63 5.62 15.80
C GLU A 76 -9.52 5.60 14.55
N PRO A 77 -9.44 6.63 13.69
CA PRO A 77 -10.17 6.63 12.43
C PRO A 77 -9.66 5.48 11.57
N ALA A 78 -10.57 4.64 11.06
CA ALA A 78 -10.22 3.53 10.18
C ALA A 78 -9.31 4.02 9.05
N ILE A 79 -8.06 3.53 9.02
CA ILE A 79 -7.10 3.82 7.97
C ILE A 79 -7.61 3.13 6.70
N VAL A 80 -8.47 3.81 5.95
CA VAL A 80 -8.82 3.41 4.60
C VAL A 80 -7.55 3.60 3.79
N ALA A 81 -6.81 2.52 3.57
CA ALA A 81 -5.69 2.50 2.64
C ALA A 81 -6.11 3.24 1.35
N PRO A 82 -5.26 4.10 0.77
CA PRO A 82 -5.63 4.84 -0.43
C PRO A 82 -6.06 3.84 -1.50
N ALA A 83 -7.37 3.82 -1.79
CA ALA A 83 -7.91 2.95 -2.82
C ALA A 83 -7.11 3.24 -4.10
N PRO A 84 -6.58 2.20 -4.78
CA PRO A 84 -5.76 2.43 -5.95
C PRO A 84 -6.58 3.24 -6.96
N LEU A 85 -6.09 4.42 -7.32
CA LEU A 85 -6.69 5.34 -8.30
C LEU A 85 -6.69 4.75 -9.74
N ALA A 86 -6.73 3.41 -9.89
CA ALA A 86 -6.66 2.67 -11.14
C ALA A 86 -7.78 3.08 -12.11
N ARG A 87 -8.94 3.52 -11.61
CA ARG A 87 -10.08 3.93 -12.45
C ARG A 87 -9.80 5.18 -13.30
N ARG A 88 -8.84 6.04 -12.91
CA ARG A 88 -8.50 7.27 -13.67
C ARG A 88 -7.53 7.00 -14.83
N HIS A 89 -6.79 5.89 -14.84
CA HIS A 89 -5.84 5.56 -15.91
C HIS A 89 -6.52 4.97 -17.16
N LEU A 90 -7.57 4.15 -16.98
CA LEU A 90 -8.33 3.56 -18.09
C LEU A 90 -9.02 4.60 -18.98
N LEU A 91 -9.55 5.68 -18.38
CA LEU A 91 -10.19 6.77 -19.13
C LEU A 91 -9.19 7.65 -19.91
N ARG A 92 -7.91 7.68 -19.50
CA ARG A 92 -6.87 8.42 -20.23
C ARG A 92 -6.31 7.65 -21.41
N LEU A 93 -6.34 6.32 -21.38
CA LEU A 93 -5.89 5.49 -22.50
C LEU A 93 -6.91 5.42 -23.65
N SER A 94 -8.21 5.55 -23.38
CA SER A 94 -9.23 5.49 -24.44
C SER A 94 -9.28 6.74 -25.32
N LEU A 95 -8.81 7.89 -24.83
CA LEU A 95 -8.82 9.14 -25.60
C LEU A 95 -7.76 9.17 -26.70
N SER A 96 -6.62 8.50 -26.52
CA SER A 96 -5.56 8.45 -27.53
C SER A 96 -6.01 7.71 -28.81
N GLY A 97 -6.87 6.70 -28.70
CA GLY A 97 -7.38 5.96 -29.86
C GLY A 97 -8.31 6.80 -30.75
N VAL A 98 -9.22 7.56 -30.14
CA VAL A 98 -10.17 8.43 -30.89
C VAL A 98 -9.44 9.60 -31.55
N ALA A 99 -8.47 10.21 -30.86
CA ALA A 99 -7.68 11.31 -31.41
C ALA A 99 -6.86 10.87 -32.63
N VAL A 100 -6.22 9.70 -32.57
CA VAL A 100 -5.48 9.13 -33.70
C VAL A 100 -6.42 8.82 -34.87
N ALA A 101 -7.58 8.20 -34.62
CA ALA A 101 -8.55 7.91 -35.68
C ALA A 101 -9.09 9.17 -36.37
N ALA A 102 -9.40 10.24 -35.59
CA ALA A 102 -9.86 11.52 -36.14
C ALA A 102 -8.77 12.23 -36.96
N ALA A 103 -7.50 12.17 -36.52
CA ALA A 103 -6.37 12.72 -37.26
C ALA A 103 -6.18 12.00 -38.61
N VAL A 104 -6.19 10.67 -38.62
CA VAL A 104 -6.06 9.87 -39.86
C VAL A 104 -7.24 10.14 -40.80
N ALA A 105 -8.48 10.21 -40.30
CA ALA A 105 -9.66 10.52 -41.11
C ALA A 105 -9.58 11.93 -41.74
N SER A 106 -9.06 12.90 -40.98
CA SER A 106 -8.86 14.28 -41.45
C SER A 106 -7.78 14.35 -42.53
N VAL A 107 -6.66 13.64 -42.35
CA VAL A 107 -5.61 13.51 -43.38
C VAL A 107 -6.16 12.85 -44.65
N VAL A 108 -6.94 11.77 -44.53
CA VAL A 108 -7.54 11.08 -45.68
C VAL A 108 -8.54 11.97 -46.41
N TRP A 109 -9.34 12.77 -45.68
CA TRP A 109 -10.25 13.74 -46.28
C TRP A 109 -9.51 14.87 -47.02
N MET A 110 -8.44 15.40 -46.43
CA MET A 110 -7.64 16.50 -47.02
C MET A 110 -6.74 16.04 -48.17
N ALA A 111 -6.24 14.79 -48.12
CA ALA A 111 -5.42 14.18 -49.16
C ALA A 111 -6.26 13.60 -50.31
N ARG A 112 -7.57 13.49 -50.15
CA ARG A 112 -8.50 13.05 -51.21
C ARG A 112 -8.33 13.83 -52.54
N PRO A 113 -8.22 15.18 -52.54
CA PRO A 113 -7.90 15.92 -53.75
C PRO A 113 -6.48 15.70 -54.27
N ALA A 114 -5.49 15.30 -53.45
CA ALA A 114 -4.13 15.03 -53.91
C ALA A 114 -3.95 13.59 -54.47
N LEU A 115 -4.74 12.63 -53.96
CA LEU A 115 -4.72 11.24 -54.42
C LEU A 115 -5.55 11.02 -55.69
N PHE A 116 -6.57 11.86 -55.92
CA PHE A 116 -7.48 11.76 -57.07
C PHE A 116 -7.57 13.04 -57.93
N GLY A 117 -6.82 14.08 -57.58
CA GLY A 117 -6.70 15.32 -58.34
C GLY A 117 -5.23 15.70 -58.47
N GLY A 118 -4.76 15.88 -59.70
CA GLY A 118 -3.38 16.31 -59.95
C GLY A 118 -3.16 17.72 -59.39
N GLY A 119 -2.22 17.86 -58.45
CA GLY A 119 -1.79 19.16 -57.95
C GLY A 119 -0.76 19.05 -56.83
N ASP A 120 0.48 19.41 -57.17
CA ASP A 120 1.62 19.55 -56.26
C ASP A 120 1.31 20.50 -55.09
N ILE A 121 1.79 20.20 -53.87
CA ILE A 121 2.55 21.15 -53.04
C ILE A 121 3.21 20.54 -51.79
N ALA A 122 4.52 20.79 -51.71
CA ALA A 122 5.32 21.31 -50.59
C ALA A 122 5.38 20.56 -49.24
N THR A 123 6.53 19.92 -49.01
CA THR A 123 7.02 19.40 -47.73
C THR A 123 7.37 20.53 -46.75
N MET A 124 6.67 20.63 -45.61
CA MET A 124 7.15 21.36 -44.43
C MET A 124 7.57 20.35 -43.35
N ALA A 125 8.83 20.40 -42.93
CA ALA A 125 9.37 19.58 -41.86
C ALA A 125 8.96 20.14 -40.48
N PRO A 126 8.60 19.30 -39.49
CA PRO A 126 8.26 19.76 -38.15
C PRO A 126 9.53 20.11 -37.34
N VAL A 127 9.53 21.28 -36.68
CA VAL A 127 10.50 21.65 -35.65
C VAL A 127 10.04 21.06 -34.32
N VAL A 128 10.88 20.23 -33.69
CA VAL A 128 10.69 19.70 -32.34
C VAL A 128 11.70 20.41 -31.43
N ALA A 129 11.24 21.01 -30.33
CA ALA A 129 12.12 21.56 -29.30
C ALA A 129 12.75 20.41 -28.51
N GLU A 130 14.07 20.41 -28.43
CA GLU A 130 14.87 19.42 -27.71
C GLU A 130 14.91 19.76 -26.21
N VAL A 131 14.44 18.84 -25.37
CA VAL A 131 14.65 18.89 -23.92
C VAL A 131 15.97 18.18 -23.64
N GLU A 132 16.94 18.91 -23.10
CA GLU A 132 18.22 18.35 -22.66
C GLU A 132 17.98 17.18 -21.69
N PRO A 133 18.58 16.00 -21.94
CA PRO A 133 18.41 14.85 -21.05
C PRO A 133 19.07 15.15 -19.70
N ALA A 134 18.33 14.91 -18.62
CA ALA A 134 18.86 15.01 -17.26
C ALA A 134 20.15 14.18 -17.12
N ASP A 135 21.18 14.75 -16.47
CA ASP A 135 22.48 14.11 -16.29
C ASP A 135 22.32 12.70 -15.69
N PRO A 136 22.65 11.63 -16.46
CA PRO A 136 22.42 10.25 -16.04
C PRO A 136 23.22 9.84 -14.79
N GLY A 137 24.24 10.62 -14.40
CA GLY A 137 24.99 10.40 -13.16
C GLY A 137 24.22 10.81 -11.90
N LEU A 138 23.21 11.68 -12.01
CA LEU A 138 22.41 12.13 -10.88
C LEU A 138 21.22 11.20 -10.58
N THR A 139 20.77 10.43 -11.57
CA THR A 139 19.63 9.50 -11.44
C THR A 139 19.82 8.49 -10.30
N PRO A 140 20.97 7.79 -10.17
CA PRO A 140 21.18 6.83 -9.08
C PRO A 140 21.25 7.49 -7.69
N TYR A 141 21.81 8.71 -7.63
CA TYR A 141 21.90 9.47 -6.38
C TYR A 141 20.51 9.93 -5.92
N MET A 142 19.67 10.40 -6.84
CA MET A 142 18.30 10.82 -6.56
C MET A 142 17.41 9.65 -6.17
N ASP A 143 17.55 8.48 -6.83
CA ASP A 143 16.81 7.26 -6.52
C ASP A 143 17.13 6.77 -5.09
N ALA A 144 18.42 6.73 -4.74
CA ALA A 144 18.86 6.34 -3.40
C ALA A 144 18.38 7.30 -2.30
N HIS A 145 18.35 8.60 -2.58
CA HIS A 145 17.88 9.58 -1.59
C HIS A 145 16.35 9.56 -1.41
N GLN A 146 15.60 9.18 -2.45
CA GLN A 146 14.14 9.01 -2.37
C GLN A 146 13.74 7.79 -1.54
N ASP A 147 14.50 6.69 -1.62
CA ASP A 147 14.29 5.49 -0.80
C ASP A 147 14.51 5.78 0.70
N MET A 148 15.54 6.56 1.04
CA MET A 148 15.84 6.91 2.44
C MET A 148 14.83 7.89 3.08
N ALA A 149 14.25 8.79 2.28
CA ALA A 149 13.33 9.82 2.78
C ALA A 149 11.87 9.32 2.88
N GLY A 150 11.56 8.09 2.42
CA GLY A 150 10.20 7.54 2.40
C GLY A 150 9.22 8.34 1.53
N ALA A 151 9.72 9.29 0.75
CA ALA A 151 8.94 10.18 -0.09
C ALA A 151 8.92 9.61 -1.50
N GLY A 152 8.00 8.67 -1.73
CA GLY A 152 7.63 8.27 -3.09
C GLY A 152 7.24 9.49 -3.95
N PRO A 153 7.27 9.38 -5.28
CA PRO A 153 7.26 10.52 -6.18
C PRO A 153 6.12 11.50 -5.87
N VAL A 154 6.51 12.73 -5.51
CA VAL A 154 5.59 13.82 -5.15
C VAL A 154 4.77 14.19 -6.38
N ARG A 155 3.48 13.83 -6.36
CA ARG A 155 2.53 14.20 -7.40
C ARG A 155 2.16 15.67 -7.25
N GLN A 156 2.69 16.54 -8.11
CA GLN A 156 2.25 17.94 -8.16
C GLN A 156 0.78 18.03 -8.56
N VAL A 157 0.01 18.83 -7.80
CA VAL A 157 -1.38 19.18 -8.12
C VAL A 157 -1.48 20.69 -8.11
N SER A 158 -1.81 21.30 -9.25
CA SER A 158 -2.16 22.72 -9.32
C SER A 158 -3.61 22.89 -8.88
N TYR A 159 -3.85 23.86 -8.01
CA TYR A 159 -5.19 24.39 -7.77
C TYR A 159 -5.43 25.49 -8.80
N ASP A 160 -6.34 25.25 -9.74
CA ASP A 160 -6.92 26.35 -10.50
C ASP A 160 -8.05 26.94 -9.63
N GLY A 161 -7.71 28.02 -8.95
CA GLY A 161 -8.62 28.77 -8.10
C GLY A 161 -8.85 30.13 -8.68
N MET A 162 -9.91 30.32 -9.44
CA MET A 162 -10.66 31.58 -9.42
C MET A 162 -12.03 31.38 -10.08
N GLY A 163 -13.07 31.33 -9.25
CA GLY A 163 -14.43 31.57 -9.71
C GLY A 163 -14.52 32.97 -10.32
N SER A 164 -15.03 33.06 -11.53
CA SER A 164 -15.55 34.30 -12.09
C SER A 164 -17.06 34.23 -12.03
N ARG A 165 -17.63 35.20 -11.31
CA ARG A 165 -19.05 35.55 -11.32
C ARG A 165 -19.45 36.14 -12.67
#